data_AF-R4YR77-F1
#
_entry.id   AF-R4YR77-F1
#
_cell.length_a   1.000
_cell.length_b   1.000
_cell.length_c   1.000
_cell.angle_alpha   90.00
_cell.angle_beta   90.00
_cell.angle_gamma   90.00
#
_symmetry.space_group_name_H-M   'P 1'
#
loop_
_entity.id
_entity.type
_entity.pdbx_description
1 polymer ?
#
loop_
_entity_poly.entity_id
_entity_poly.type
_entity_poly.pdbx_seq_one_letter_code
_entity_poly.pdbx_strand_id
1 'polypeptide(L)'
;MGYKAIYSLPNEYVKQANDFQRSYKQQMLGLSRFESDFKILPLNNQWEFLQPYATREKWAETLDSARTEFNAAEKISNDVIQPIVDRNHEDDISKLAKALSAANKLIDKSAELSIYPSTRVRLILDARKNKASYFEEAQKLLPKAEKLASNFYKAAKKSKDTHANKAEDIEGKIAQAQNLLSTLIDQKSILIKEHASADTDFALYGDTYKALMAQYQQLNQYINENNKLLQQLDRSYVKILSDQRIDYYVIVGRATWCEGDYCNDGNSYRFPKSKVDQNTFEYFESLTVSTIADKGWGSLSVNIPQARWDALNISPRLRWPSNHDYAEFWVDNTVAHTFHKYTIIDNETVTEQDWKNVSNDLFWKNQADLGMAIASKPLGFYESEVMTSAEPVGMSMIAKPTTVDGVSTGSNQYGEWRQSNGNSFWHYYGMYSMFNAFMPSNRYSHNQWNGYNSAGRSAPYYGRNNEYGTYGSSTYSNSKYKNSSYSRRNPNVVKGVRSGNISRVSNSVRGAGPSGRGKGPSGGGK
;
A
#
# COMPACT_ATOMS: atom_id res chain seq x y z
N MET A 1 -10.40 5.42 43.09
CA MET A 1 -11.33 4.55 42.34
C MET A 1 -11.79 3.46 43.30
N GLY A 2 -13.11 3.25 43.44
CA GLY A 2 -13.63 2.22 44.36
C GLY A 2 -13.28 0.80 43.89
N TYR A 3 -13.21 -0.16 44.82
CA TYR A 3 -12.82 -1.56 44.58
C TYR A 3 -13.60 -2.24 43.43
N LYS A 4 -14.84 -1.81 43.15
CA LYS A 4 -15.67 -2.29 42.02
C LYS A 4 -15.22 -1.82 40.63
N ALA A 5 -14.46 -0.74 40.52
CA ALA A 5 -14.06 -0.17 39.22
C ALA A 5 -12.80 -0.84 38.63
N ILE A 6 -12.06 -1.61 39.43
CA ILE A 6 -10.81 -2.27 39.01
C ILE A 6 -11.11 -3.64 38.39
N TYR A 7 -12.15 -4.33 38.86
CA TYR A 7 -12.49 -5.71 38.47
C TYR A 7 -13.76 -5.80 37.59
N SER A 8 -14.25 -4.68 37.05
CA SER A 8 -15.44 -4.68 36.19
C SER A 8 -15.14 -5.24 34.80
N LEU A 9 -16.17 -5.67 34.07
CA LEU A 9 -16.00 -6.07 32.67
C LEU A 9 -15.39 -4.91 31.86
N PRO A 10 -14.36 -5.17 31.03
CA PRO A 10 -13.83 -4.17 30.13
C PRO A 10 -14.91 -3.65 29.19
N ASN A 11 -14.84 -2.35 28.86
CA ASN A 11 -15.83 -1.65 28.03
C ASN A 11 -16.11 -2.35 26.69
N GLU A 12 -15.10 -3.01 26.11
CA GLU A 12 -15.26 -3.75 24.85
C GLU A 12 -16.24 -4.92 24.96
N TYR A 13 -16.25 -5.66 26.07
CA TYR A 13 -17.13 -6.81 26.28
C TYR A 13 -18.54 -6.37 26.65
N VAL A 14 -18.66 -5.28 27.41
CA VAL A 14 -19.96 -4.62 27.66
C VAL A 14 -20.57 -4.15 26.34
N LYS A 15 -19.76 -3.55 25.45
CA LYS A 15 -20.20 -3.16 24.11
C LYS A 15 -20.67 -4.36 23.28
N GLN A 16 -19.88 -5.43 23.22
CA GLN A 16 -20.27 -6.64 22.48
C GLN A 16 -21.57 -7.27 23.00
N ALA A 17 -21.78 -7.28 24.33
CA ALA A 17 -23.03 -7.75 24.92
C ALA A 17 -24.22 -6.86 24.52
N ASN A 18 -24.04 -5.54 24.53
CA ASN A 18 -25.07 -4.60 24.05
C ASN A 18 -25.34 -4.75 22.55
N ASP A 19 -24.31 -4.99 21.74
CA ASP A 19 -24.44 -5.25 20.30
C ASP A 19 -25.26 -6.51 20.06
N PHE A 20 -24.96 -7.59 20.79
CA PHE A 20 -25.76 -8.83 20.76
C PHE A 20 -27.22 -8.58 21.18
N GLN A 21 -27.48 -7.87 22.27
CA GLN A 21 -28.85 -7.58 22.71
C GLN A 21 -29.66 -6.80 21.67
N ARG A 22 -29.01 -5.95 20.86
CA ARG A 22 -29.65 -5.28 19.73
C ARG A 22 -30.01 -6.26 18.62
N SER A 23 -29.06 -7.10 18.20
CA SER A 23 -29.30 -8.14 17.18
C SER A 23 -30.38 -9.13 17.62
N TYR A 24 -30.37 -9.54 18.89
CA TYR A 24 -31.38 -10.39 19.50
C TYR A 24 -32.79 -9.81 19.37
N LYS A 25 -32.98 -8.55 19.79
CA LYS A 25 -34.29 -7.87 19.70
C LYS A 25 -34.75 -7.69 18.25
N GLN A 26 -33.83 -7.33 17.36
CA GLN A 26 -34.13 -7.22 15.93
C GLN A 26 -34.60 -8.56 15.35
N GLN A 27 -33.91 -9.65 15.68
CA GLN A 27 -34.29 -10.97 15.19
C GLN A 27 -35.59 -11.46 15.80
N MET A 28 -35.86 -11.20 17.08
CA MET A 28 -37.13 -11.52 17.72
C MET A 28 -38.34 -10.91 16.98
N LEU A 29 -38.22 -9.61 16.65
CA LEU A 29 -39.24 -8.89 15.88
C LEU A 29 -39.33 -9.41 14.44
N GLY A 30 -38.18 -9.64 13.80
CA GLY A 30 -38.09 -10.18 12.44
C GLY A 30 -38.75 -11.55 12.31
N LEU A 31 -38.38 -12.50 13.16
CA LEU A 31 -38.93 -13.85 13.19
C LEU A 31 -40.44 -13.84 13.40
N SER A 32 -40.93 -13.07 14.39
CA SER A 32 -42.37 -12.96 14.66
C SER A 32 -43.14 -12.42 13.45
N ARG A 33 -42.56 -11.44 12.75
CA ARG A 33 -43.12 -10.92 11.50
C ARG A 33 -43.14 -11.98 10.41
N PHE A 34 -42.02 -12.68 10.15
CA PHE A 34 -41.96 -13.68 9.08
C PHE A 34 -42.89 -14.86 9.31
N GLU A 35 -43.05 -15.31 10.56
CA GLU A 35 -44.04 -16.33 10.91
C GLU A 35 -45.47 -15.84 10.68
N SER A 36 -45.77 -14.58 11.02
CA SER A 36 -47.08 -13.98 10.77
C SER A 36 -47.36 -13.88 9.27
N ASP A 37 -46.40 -13.35 8.50
CA ASP A 37 -46.49 -13.22 7.05
C ASP A 37 -46.69 -14.59 6.38
N PHE A 38 -46.02 -15.64 6.86
CA PHE A 38 -46.20 -17.00 6.37
C PHE A 38 -47.57 -17.59 6.73
N LYS A 39 -48.08 -17.35 7.94
CA LYS A 39 -49.42 -17.83 8.37
C LYS A 39 -50.56 -17.27 7.53
N ILE A 40 -50.44 -16.04 7.04
CA ILE A 40 -51.45 -15.40 6.18
C ILE A 40 -51.22 -15.65 4.69
N LEU A 41 -50.04 -16.17 4.30
CA LEU A 41 -49.72 -16.46 2.91
C LEU A 41 -50.76 -17.38 2.22
N PRO A 42 -51.33 -18.41 2.88
CA PRO A 42 -52.41 -19.22 2.30
C PRO A 42 -53.69 -18.48 1.95
N LEU A 43 -53.91 -17.29 2.52
CA LEU A 43 -55.08 -16.44 2.24
C LEU A 43 -54.87 -15.56 1.00
N ASN A 44 -53.65 -15.54 0.44
CA ASN A 44 -53.30 -14.75 -0.74
C ASN A 44 -53.79 -15.45 -2.03
N ASN A 45 -54.25 -14.67 -3.01
CA ASN A 45 -54.68 -15.18 -4.31
C ASN A 45 -53.56 -15.88 -5.12
N GLN A 46 -52.29 -15.71 -4.75
CA GLN A 46 -51.14 -16.40 -5.34
C GLN A 46 -50.84 -17.75 -4.67
N TRP A 47 -51.51 -18.12 -3.58
CA TRP A 47 -51.13 -19.30 -2.78
C TRP A 47 -51.23 -20.60 -3.57
N GLU A 48 -52.29 -20.81 -4.34
CA GLU A 48 -52.47 -22.02 -5.15
C GLU A 48 -51.27 -22.29 -6.06
N PHE A 49 -50.68 -21.22 -6.61
CA PHE A 49 -49.47 -21.31 -7.42
C PHE A 49 -48.20 -21.55 -6.59
N LEU A 50 -48.11 -21.00 -5.37
CA LEU A 50 -46.92 -21.07 -4.51
C LEU A 50 -46.84 -22.35 -3.66
N GLN A 51 -47.98 -22.96 -3.36
CA GLN A 51 -48.10 -24.11 -2.45
C GLN A 51 -47.20 -25.30 -2.84
N PRO A 52 -47.07 -25.69 -4.13
CA PRO A 52 -46.17 -26.78 -4.52
C PRO A 52 -44.70 -26.49 -4.18
N TYR A 53 -44.27 -25.24 -4.37
CA TYR A 53 -42.92 -24.79 -4.02
C TYR A 53 -42.72 -24.78 -2.50
N ALA A 54 -43.68 -24.24 -1.75
CA ALA A 54 -43.64 -24.20 -0.30
C ALA A 54 -43.50 -25.59 0.33
N THR A 55 -44.18 -26.58 -0.26
CA THR A 55 -44.13 -27.98 0.17
C THR A 55 -42.79 -28.61 -0.21
N ARG A 56 -42.37 -28.49 -1.48
CA ARG A 56 -41.12 -29.07 -1.99
C ARG A 56 -39.88 -28.52 -1.30
N GLU A 57 -39.85 -27.20 -1.06
CA GLU A 57 -38.75 -26.49 -0.41
C GLU A 57 -38.90 -26.38 1.11
N LYS A 58 -39.92 -27.03 1.71
CA LYS A 58 -40.11 -27.15 3.16
C LYS A 58 -40.09 -25.80 3.91
N TRP A 59 -40.83 -24.82 3.41
CA TRP A 59 -40.81 -23.46 3.97
C TRP A 59 -41.27 -23.38 5.44
N ALA A 60 -42.26 -24.20 5.83
CA ALA A 60 -42.72 -24.28 7.21
C ALA A 60 -41.64 -24.83 8.15
N GLU A 61 -41.02 -25.96 7.78
CA GLU A 61 -39.92 -26.58 8.56
C GLU A 61 -38.72 -25.63 8.70
N THR A 62 -38.47 -24.79 7.70
CA THR A 62 -37.41 -23.78 7.74
C THR A 62 -37.70 -22.70 8.80
N LEU A 63 -38.96 -22.26 8.95
CA LEU A 63 -39.36 -21.34 10.01
C LEU A 63 -39.30 -21.98 11.39
N ASP A 64 -39.72 -23.24 11.52
CA ASP A 64 -39.59 -24.00 12.77
C ASP A 64 -38.12 -24.13 13.19
N SER A 65 -37.22 -24.35 12.21
CA SER A 65 -35.78 -24.36 12.44
C SER A 65 -35.28 -22.97 12.86
N ALA A 66 -35.74 -21.89 12.23
CA ALA A 66 -35.40 -20.52 12.62
C ALA A 66 -35.78 -20.22 14.08
N ARG A 67 -36.96 -20.68 14.52
CA ARG A 67 -37.44 -20.58 15.90
C ARG A 67 -36.59 -21.39 16.86
N THR A 68 -36.19 -22.59 16.46
CA THR A 68 -35.31 -23.46 17.26
C THR A 68 -33.96 -22.79 17.53
N GLU A 69 -33.31 -22.26 16.48
CA GLU A 69 -32.05 -21.52 16.60
C GLU A 69 -32.20 -20.26 17.49
N PHE A 70 -33.29 -19.52 17.32
CA PHE A 70 -33.59 -18.34 18.14
C PHE A 70 -33.75 -18.70 19.63
N ASN A 71 -34.53 -19.74 19.94
CA ASN A 71 -34.76 -20.17 21.32
C ASN A 71 -33.46 -20.67 21.97
N ALA A 72 -32.57 -21.31 21.20
CA ALA A 72 -31.24 -21.67 21.69
C ALA A 72 -30.39 -20.42 22.01
N ALA A 73 -30.44 -19.38 21.18
CA ALA A 73 -29.78 -18.10 21.45
C ALA A 73 -30.38 -17.38 22.67
N GLU A 74 -31.71 -17.38 22.81
CA GLU A 74 -32.44 -16.83 23.96
C GLU A 74 -32.00 -17.52 25.26
N LYS A 75 -31.88 -18.85 25.24
CA LYS A 75 -31.38 -19.60 26.39
C LYS A 75 -29.97 -19.19 26.79
N ILE A 76 -29.04 -19.05 25.84
CA ILE A 76 -27.68 -18.57 26.14
C ILE A 76 -27.70 -17.12 26.67
N SER A 77 -28.57 -16.28 26.10
CA SER A 77 -28.76 -14.90 26.56
C SER A 77 -29.18 -14.86 28.03
N ASN A 78 -30.21 -15.63 28.40
CA ASN A 78 -30.81 -15.61 29.72
C ASN A 78 -29.97 -16.36 30.78
N ASP A 79 -29.40 -17.51 30.42
CA ASP A 79 -28.71 -18.39 31.37
C ASP A 79 -27.24 -17.99 31.59
N VAL A 80 -26.62 -17.29 30.63
CA VAL A 80 -25.19 -17.02 30.64
C VAL A 80 -24.85 -15.54 30.45
N ILE A 81 -25.30 -14.93 29.36
CA ILE A 81 -24.86 -13.56 29.02
C ILE A 81 -25.40 -12.55 30.03
N GLN A 82 -26.71 -12.55 30.28
CA GLN A 82 -27.35 -11.58 31.19
C GLN A 82 -26.81 -11.69 32.63
N PRO A 83 -26.68 -12.89 33.25
CA PRO A 83 -26.10 -13.01 34.59
C PRO A 83 -24.65 -12.51 34.68
N ILE A 84 -23.83 -12.72 33.64
CA ILE A 84 -22.44 -12.24 33.63
C ILE A 84 -22.40 -10.71 33.50
N VAL A 85 -23.21 -10.14 32.62
CA VAL A 85 -23.29 -8.69 32.43
C VAL A 85 -23.79 -8.00 33.70
N ASP A 86 -24.79 -8.60 34.38
CA ASP A 86 -25.33 -8.08 35.65
C ASP A 86 -24.32 -8.17 36.80
N ARG A 87 -23.55 -9.28 36.87
CA ARG A 87 -22.45 -9.44 37.83
C ARG A 87 -21.32 -8.44 37.58
N ASN A 88 -21.06 -8.11 36.31
CA ASN A 88 -20.07 -7.15 35.86
C ASN A 88 -18.67 -7.37 36.48
N HIS A 89 -18.10 -8.55 36.26
CA HIS A 89 -16.79 -8.95 36.83
C HIS A 89 -15.84 -9.55 35.78
N GLU A 90 -14.56 -9.21 35.85
CA GLU A 90 -13.54 -9.58 34.84
C GLU A 90 -13.27 -11.10 34.73
N ASP A 91 -13.42 -11.87 35.81
CA ASP A 91 -13.27 -13.34 35.79
C ASP A 91 -14.14 -14.04 34.74
N ASP A 92 -15.27 -13.44 34.38
CA ASP A 92 -16.23 -14.06 33.47
C ASP A 92 -15.96 -13.73 31.99
N ILE A 93 -14.92 -12.95 31.66
CA ILE A 93 -14.61 -12.50 30.29
C ILE A 93 -14.54 -13.68 29.30
N SER A 94 -13.81 -14.75 29.65
CA SER A 94 -13.65 -15.90 28.75
C SER A 94 -14.98 -16.62 28.49
N LYS A 95 -15.82 -16.72 29.54
CA LYS A 95 -17.15 -17.34 29.46
C LYS A 95 -18.10 -16.48 28.64
N LEU A 96 -18.08 -15.16 28.85
CA LEU A 96 -18.87 -14.18 28.10
C LEU A 96 -18.52 -14.18 26.62
N ALA A 97 -17.23 -14.12 26.27
CA ALA A 97 -16.78 -14.10 24.88
C ALA A 97 -17.23 -15.36 24.11
N LYS A 98 -17.11 -16.54 24.73
CA LYS A 98 -17.59 -17.80 24.14
C LYS A 98 -19.10 -17.81 23.97
N ALA A 99 -19.85 -17.38 24.98
CA ALA A 99 -21.30 -17.31 24.94
C ALA A 99 -21.80 -16.35 23.86
N LEU A 100 -21.20 -15.15 23.75
CA LEU A 100 -21.52 -14.18 22.71
C LEU A 100 -21.23 -14.71 21.31
N SER A 101 -20.08 -15.36 21.09
CA SER A 101 -19.76 -15.95 19.78
C SER A 101 -20.76 -17.04 19.38
N ALA A 102 -21.14 -17.92 20.31
CA ALA A 102 -22.14 -18.96 20.06
C ALA A 102 -23.53 -18.37 19.79
N ALA A 103 -23.99 -17.45 20.64
CA ALA A 103 -25.31 -16.85 20.52
C ALA A 103 -25.46 -16.01 19.24
N ASN A 104 -24.43 -15.25 18.83
CA ASN A 104 -24.46 -14.52 17.56
C ASN A 104 -24.61 -15.46 16.35
N LYS A 105 -23.89 -16.58 16.30
CA LYS A 105 -24.04 -17.57 15.22
C LYS A 105 -25.46 -18.12 15.12
N LEU A 106 -26.10 -18.39 16.26
CA LEU A 106 -27.49 -18.86 16.32
C LEU A 106 -28.47 -17.78 15.84
N ILE A 107 -28.24 -16.51 16.22
CA ILE A 107 -29.05 -15.38 15.74
C ILE A 107 -28.90 -15.20 14.23
N ASP A 108 -27.68 -15.25 13.70
CA ASP A 108 -27.42 -15.15 12.26
C ASP A 108 -28.12 -16.28 11.51
N LYS A 109 -28.04 -17.52 12.04
CA LYS A 109 -28.70 -18.67 11.41
C LYS A 109 -30.23 -18.57 11.48
N SER A 110 -30.77 -18.14 12.61
CA SER A 110 -32.21 -17.86 12.75
C SER A 110 -32.67 -16.81 11.74
N ALA A 111 -31.90 -15.72 11.56
CA ALA A 111 -32.21 -14.66 10.60
C ALA A 111 -32.27 -15.21 9.16
N GLU A 112 -31.24 -15.96 8.76
CA GLU A 112 -31.14 -16.61 7.44
C GLU A 112 -32.34 -17.53 7.14
N LEU A 113 -32.70 -18.39 8.10
CA LEU A 113 -33.80 -19.33 7.95
C LEU A 113 -35.16 -18.60 7.94
N SER A 114 -35.34 -17.59 8.81
CA SER A 114 -36.62 -16.88 8.94
C SER A 114 -37.02 -16.10 7.69
N ILE A 115 -36.05 -15.53 6.97
CA ILE A 115 -36.31 -14.74 5.76
C ILE A 115 -36.45 -15.60 4.48
N TYR A 116 -36.08 -16.88 4.55
CA TYR A 116 -36.02 -17.77 3.39
C TYR A 116 -37.36 -17.85 2.64
N PRO A 117 -38.51 -18.16 3.27
CA PRO A 117 -39.78 -18.27 2.55
C PRO A 117 -40.16 -16.99 1.80
N SER A 118 -40.05 -15.82 2.44
CA SER A 118 -40.37 -14.53 1.80
C SER A 118 -39.45 -14.23 0.61
N THR A 119 -38.17 -14.63 0.69
CA THR A 119 -37.22 -14.48 -0.41
C THR A 119 -37.56 -15.39 -1.58
N ARG A 120 -37.96 -16.64 -1.30
CA ARG A 120 -38.41 -17.61 -2.32
C ARG A 120 -39.69 -17.15 -3.00
N VAL A 121 -40.70 -16.72 -2.24
CA VAL A 121 -41.93 -16.14 -2.80
C VAL A 121 -41.61 -14.99 -3.76
N ARG A 122 -40.77 -14.04 -3.35
CA ARG A 122 -40.38 -12.91 -4.20
C ARG A 122 -39.69 -13.38 -5.48
N LEU A 123 -38.75 -14.32 -5.38
CA LEU A 123 -38.01 -14.84 -6.53
C LEU A 123 -38.94 -15.54 -7.53
N ILE A 124 -39.80 -16.44 -7.05
CA ILE A 124 -40.68 -17.25 -7.89
C ILE A 124 -41.72 -16.37 -8.59
N LEU A 125 -42.35 -15.44 -7.86
CA LEU A 125 -43.34 -14.52 -8.45
C LEU A 125 -42.70 -13.55 -9.46
N ASP A 126 -41.49 -13.07 -9.16
CA ASP A 126 -40.77 -12.19 -10.08
C ASP A 126 -40.33 -12.94 -11.35
N ALA A 127 -39.81 -14.17 -11.20
CA ALA A 127 -39.48 -15.04 -12.33
C ALA A 127 -40.71 -15.36 -13.19
N ARG A 128 -41.87 -15.59 -12.56
CA ARG A 128 -43.15 -15.79 -13.28
C ARG A 128 -43.55 -14.55 -14.06
N LYS A 129 -43.50 -13.39 -13.42
CA LYS A 129 -43.87 -12.11 -14.03
C LYS A 129 -42.95 -11.74 -15.20
N ASN A 130 -41.66 -12.01 -15.07
CA ASN A 130 -40.63 -11.56 -16.00
C ASN A 130 -40.09 -12.67 -16.93
N LYS A 131 -40.80 -13.80 -17.08
CA LYS A 131 -40.35 -14.98 -17.85
C LYS A 131 -39.79 -14.65 -19.24
N ALA A 132 -40.49 -13.81 -20.01
CA ALA A 132 -40.03 -13.41 -21.35
C ALA A 132 -38.79 -12.50 -21.30
N SER A 133 -38.81 -11.50 -20.41
CA SER A 133 -37.71 -10.55 -20.26
C SER A 133 -36.40 -11.23 -19.83
N TYR A 134 -36.48 -12.15 -18.85
CA TYR A 134 -35.33 -12.93 -18.38
C TYR A 134 -34.71 -13.77 -19.49
N PHE A 135 -35.56 -14.40 -20.33
CA PHE A 135 -35.10 -15.17 -21.47
C PHE A 135 -34.41 -14.30 -22.53
N GLU A 136 -35.01 -13.17 -22.91
CA GLU A 136 -34.42 -12.25 -23.90
C GLU A 136 -33.07 -11.70 -23.44
N GLU A 137 -32.95 -11.38 -22.15
CA GLU A 137 -31.69 -10.91 -21.57
C GLU A 137 -30.62 -12.01 -21.58
N ALA A 138 -30.97 -13.22 -21.14
CA ALA A 138 -30.09 -14.39 -21.18
C ALA A 138 -29.64 -14.74 -22.60
N GLN A 139 -30.52 -14.59 -23.60
CA GLN A 139 -30.18 -14.80 -25.01
C GLN A 139 -29.09 -13.84 -25.49
N LYS A 140 -29.19 -12.55 -25.12
CA LYS A 140 -28.21 -11.50 -25.47
C LYS A 140 -26.88 -11.66 -24.74
N LEU A 141 -26.88 -12.33 -23.58
CA LEU A 141 -25.73 -12.40 -22.70
C LEU A 141 -24.65 -13.40 -23.18
N LEU A 142 -25.02 -14.60 -23.60
CA LEU A 142 -24.03 -15.62 -24.03
C LEU A 142 -23.14 -15.15 -25.19
N PRO A 143 -23.65 -14.57 -26.29
CA PRO A 143 -22.79 -14.07 -27.37
C PRO A 143 -21.80 -12.99 -26.91
N LYS A 144 -22.19 -12.17 -25.93
CA LYS A 144 -21.28 -11.18 -25.30
C LYS A 144 -20.18 -11.89 -24.51
N ALA A 145 -20.54 -12.89 -23.70
CA ALA A 145 -19.61 -13.70 -22.92
C ALA A 145 -18.60 -14.46 -23.81
N GLU A 146 -19.08 -15.10 -24.88
CA GLU A 146 -18.25 -15.81 -25.85
C GLU A 146 -17.29 -14.87 -26.57
N LYS A 147 -17.76 -13.69 -27.00
CA LYS A 147 -16.91 -12.68 -27.64
C LYS A 147 -15.84 -12.17 -26.67
N LEU A 148 -16.23 -11.90 -25.42
CA LEU A 148 -15.31 -11.45 -24.37
C LEU A 148 -14.21 -12.50 -24.11
N ALA A 149 -14.61 -13.76 -23.92
CA ALA A 149 -13.70 -14.88 -23.71
C ALA A 149 -12.79 -15.14 -24.92
N SER A 150 -13.34 -15.12 -26.15
CA SER A 150 -12.56 -15.29 -27.38
C SER A 150 -11.47 -14.24 -27.54
N ASN A 151 -11.80 -12.97 -27.25
CA ASN A 151 -10.82 -11.88 -27.28
C ASN A 151 -9.73 -12.09 -26.23
N PHE A 152 -10.10 -12.49 -25.01
CA PHE A 152 -9.16 -12.83 -23.96
C PHE A 152 -8.23 -13.98 -24.37
N TYR A 153 -8.75 -15.08 -24.91
CA TYR A 153 -7.94 -16.22 -25.36
C TYR A 153 -6.91 -15.83 -26.41
N LYS A 154 -7.29 -14.97 -27.37
CA LYS A 154 -6.36 -14.45 -28.38
C LYS A 154 -5.23 -13.64 -27.75
N ALA A 155 -5.57 -12.73 -26.83
CA ALA A 155 -4.59 -11.91 -26.12
C ALA A 155 -3.67 -12.76 -25.23
N ALA A 156 -4.25 -13.70 -24.47
CA ALA A 156 -3.53 -14.62 -23.60
C ALA A 156 -2.58 -15.52 -24.40
N LYS A 157 -3.03 -16.09 -25.53
CA LYS A 157 -2.18 -16.91 -26.40
C LYS A 157 -0.99 -16.11 -26.96
N LYS A 158 -1.23 -14.89 -27.45
CA LYS A 158 -0.14 -14.00 -27.90
C LYS A 158 0.86 -13.69 -26.78
N SER A 159 0.35 -13.44 -25.57
CA SER A 159 1.19 -13.15 -24.40
C SER A 159 2.01 -14.37 -23.98
N LYS A 160 1.41 -15.57 -24.00
CA LYS A 160 2.09 -16.85 -23.76
C LYS A 160 3.26 -17.06 -24.73
N ASP A 161 3.05 -16.80 -26.01
CA ASP A 161 4.07 -16.99 -27.04
C ASP A 161 5.25 -16.00 -26.88
N THR A 162 4.96 -14.78 -26.38
CA THR A 162 5.97 -13.74 -26.13
C THR A 162 6.73 -13.95 -24.81
N HIS A 163 6.05 -14.47 -23.78
CA HIS A 163 6.55 -14.57 -22.41
C HIS A 163 6.61 -16.01 -21.93
N ALA A 164 7.58 -16.77 -22.45
CA ALA A 164 7.72 -18.20 -22.18
C ALA A 164 7.81 -18.56 -20.69
N ASN A 165 8.39 -17.69 -19.86
CA ASN A 165 8.47 -17.87 -18.40
C ASN A 165 7.12 -17.77 -17.67
N LYS A 166 6.06 -17.31 -18.35
CA LYS A 166 4.69 -17.19 -17.82
C LYS A 166 3.70 -18.12 -18.50
N ALA A 167 4.17 -19.04 -19.35
CA ALA A 167 3.29 -19.85 -20.18
C ALA A 167 2.27 -20.68 -19.36
N GLU A 168 2.72 -21.35 -18.31
CA GLU A 168 1.88 -22.20 -17.44
C GLU A 168 0.82 -21.38 -16.67
N ASP A 169 1.21 -20.24 -16.09
CA ASP A 169 0.27 -19.35 -15.41
C ASP A 169 -0.78 -18.78 -16.37
N ILE A 170 -0.39 -18.41 -17.59
CA ILE A 170 -1.32 -17.94 -18.63
C ILE A 170 -2.28 -19.07 -19.08
N GLU A 171 -1.80 -20.31 -19.22
CA GLU A 171 -2.65 -21.47 -19.50
C GLU A 171 -3.68 -21.70 -18.39
N GLY A 172 -3.26 -21.62 -17.12
CA GLY A 172 -4.18 -21.69 -15.98
C GLY A 172 -5.26 -20.62 -16.04
N LYS A 173 -4.92 -19.40 -16.47
CA LYS A 173 -5.90 -18.32 -16.64
C LYS A 173 -6.89 -18.58 -17.77
N ILE A 174 -6.43 -19.15 -18.88
CA ILE A 174 -7.29 -19.56 -19.99
C ILE A 174 -8.27 -20.65 -19.52
N ALA A 175 -7.77 -21.68 -18.86
CA ALA A 175 -8.59 -22.79 -18.36
C ALA A 175 -9.67 -22.30 -17.38
N GLN A 176 -9.32 -21.39 -16.46
CA GLN A 176 -10.30 -20.82 -15.54
C GLN A 176 -11.38 -20.00 -16.27
N ALA A 177 -11.02 -19.19 -17.27
CA ALA A 177 -12.00 -18.47 -18.08
C ALA A 177 -12.91 -19.42 -18.89
N GLN A 178 -12.36 -20.53 -19.39
CA GLN A 178 -13.13 -21.58 -20.07
C GLN A 178 -14.14 -22.23 -19.12
N ASN A 179 -13.73 -22.57 -17.90
CA ASN A 179 -14.63 -23.12 -16.89
C ASN A 179 -15.77 -22.15 -16.57
N LEU A 180 -15.45 -20.86 -16.36
CA LEU A 180 -16.46 -19.84 -16.09
C LEU A 180 -17.46 -19.68 -17.25
N LEU A 181 -16.99 -19.76 -18.50
CA LEU A 181 -17.85 -19.71 -19.68
C LEU A 181 -18.71 -20.99 -19.83
N SER A 182 -18.15 -22.17 -19.56
CA SER A 182 -18.88 -23.43 -19.61
C SER A 182 -20.05 -23.44 -18.64
N THR A 183 -19.83 -23.00 -17.38
CA THR A 183 -20.91 -22.88 -16.39
C THR A 183 -22.03 -21.95 -16.87
N LEU A 184 -21.69 -20.85 -17.55
CA LEU A 184 -22.66 -19.93 -18.13
C LEU A 184 -23.48 -20.58 -19.26
N ILE A 185 -22.83 -21.39 -20.11
CA ILE A 185 -23.49 -22.16 -21.16
C ILE A 185 -24.47 -23.18 -20.55
N ASP A 186 -24.05 -23.90 -19.51
CA ASP A 186 -24.88 -24.88 -18.81
C ASP A 186 -26.11 -24.24 -18.17
N GLN A 187 -25.92 -23.12 -17.47
CA GLN A 187 -27.02 -22.33 -16.88
C GLN A 187 -27.99 -21.83 -17.96
N LYS A 188 -27.49 -21.32 -19.09
CA LYS A 188 -28.35 -20.90 -20.21
C LYS A 188 -29.15 -22.07 -20.78
N SER A 189 -28.55 -23.26 -20.88
CA SER A 189 -29.24 -24.47 -21.34
C SER A 189 -30.42 -24.83 -20.44
N ILE A 190 -30.24 -24.77 -19.11
CA ILE A 190 -31.32 -24.97 -18.14
C ILE A 190 -32.42 -23.92 -18.34
N LEU A 191 -32.04 -22.64 -18.48
CA LEU A 191 -33.00 -21.54 -18.65
C LEU A 191 -33.81 -21.68 -19.94
N ILE A 192 -33.21 -22.14 -21.05
CA ILE A 192 -33.91 -22.43 -22.31
C ILE A 192 -34.94 -23.54 -22.12
N LYS A 193 -34.57 -24.64 -21.46
CA LYS A 193 -35.47 -25.78 -21.22
C LYS A 193 -36.69 -25.35 -20.39
N GLU A 194 -36.45 -24.64 -19.29
CA GLU A 194 -37.52 -24.15 -18.42
C GLU A 194 -38.40 -23.10 -19.10
N HIS A 195 -37.84 -22.25 -19.96
CA HIS A 195 -38.63 -21.28 -20.72
C HIS A 195 -39.61 -21.96 -21.69
N ALA A 196 -39.16 -22.99 -22.39
CA ALA A 196 -39.96 -23.75 -23.35
C ALA A 196 -40.96 -24.72 -22.70
N SER A 197 -40.77 -25.08 -21.43
CA SER A 197 -41.66 -25.97 -20.69
C SER A 197 -43.05 -25.35 -20.52
N ALA A 198 -44.10 -26.17 -20.69
CA ALA A 198 -45.47 -25.82 -20.34
C ALA A 198 -45.64 -25.75 -18.81
N ASP A 199 -44.91 -26.59 -18.08
CA ASP A 199 -44.88 -26.68 -16.61
C ASP A 199 -43.56 -26.11 -16.09
N THR A 200 -43.31 -24.82 -16.33
CA THR A 200 -42.06 -24.16 -15.89
C THR A 200 -41.90 -24.21 -14.37
N ASP A 201 -40.75 -24.68 -13.90
CA ASP A 201 -40.33 -24.53 -12.51
C ASP A 201 -39.76 -23.12 -12.29
N PHE A 202 -40.59 -22.21 -11.78
CA PHE A 202 -40.21 -20.81 -11.62
C PHE A 202 -39.17 -20.57 -10.51
N ALA A 203 -39.01 -21.52 -9.58
CA ALA A 203 -37.91 -21.52 -8.63
C ALA A 203 -36.59 -21.79 -9.35
N LEU A 204 -36.51 -22.91 -10.09
CA LEU A 204 -35.32 -23.25 -10.88
C LEU A 204 -35.01 -22.19 -11.94
N TYR A 205 -36.04 -21.67 -12.63
CA TYR A 205 -35.89 -20.63 -13.64
C TYR A 205 -35.30 -19.34 -13.06
N GLY A 206 -35.86 -18.85 -11.95
CA GLY A 206 -35.38 -17.63 -11.28
C GLY A 206 -33.98 -17.80 -10.69
N ASP A 207 -33.69 -18.95 -10.08
CA ASP A 207 -32.36 -19.25 -9.53
C ASP A 207 -31.31 -19.33 -10.64
N THR A 208 -31.62 -20.03 -11.72
CA THR A 208 -30.74 -20.17 -12.88
C THR A 208 -30.47 -18.81 -13.53
N TYR A 209 -31.50 -17.96 -13.67
CA TYR A 209 -31.32 -16.61 -14.19
C TYR A 209 -30.37 -15.78 -13.33
N LYS A 210 -30.58 -15.77 -12.00
CA LYS A 210 -29.67 -15.05 -11.09
C LYS A 210 -28.25 -15.59 -11.14
N ALA A 211 -28.10 -16.91 -11.18
CA ALA A 211 -26.80 -17.57 -11.28
C ALA A 211 -26.10 -17.21 -12.60
N LEU A 212 -26.82 -17.18 -13.72
CA LEU A 212 -26.31 -16.75 -15.03
C LEU A 212 -25.77 -15.32 -14.99
N MET A 213 -26.51 -14.39 -14.41
CA MET A 213 -26.11 -12.99 -14.31
C MET A 213 -24.86 -12.82 -13.44
N ALA A 214 -24.82 -13.50 -12.29
CA ALA A 214 -23.64 -13.50 -11.41
C ALA A 214 -22.42 -14.12 -12.10
N GLN A 215 -22.61 -15.25 -12.80
CA GLN A 215 -21.56 -15.95 -13.54
C GLN A 215 -20.96 -15.08 -14.65
N TYR A 216 -21.79 -14.34 -15.38
CA TYR A 216 -21.33 -13.38 -16.38
C TYR A 216 -20.49 -12.25 -15.76
N GLN A 217 -20.93 -11.70 -14.63
CA GLN A 217 -20.18 -10.67 -13.91
C GLN A 217 -18.82 -11.19 -13.45
N GLN A 218 -18.78 -12.42 -12.92
CA GLN A 218 -17.54 -13.07 -12.50
C GLN A 218 -16.59 -13.30 -13.69
N LEU A 219 -17.09 -13.81 -14.81
CA LEU A 219 -16.30 -13.96 -16.04
C LEU A 219 -15.74 -12.61 -16.51
N ASN A 220 -16.58 -11.57 -16.52
CA ASN A 220 -16.17 -10.24 -16.97
C ASN A 220 -15.10 -9.63 -16.05
N GLN A 221 -15.29 -9.71 -14.72
CA GLN A 221 -14.30 -9.27 -13.75
C GLN A 221 -12.98 -10.02 -13.94
N TYR A 222 -13.05 -11.35 -13.99
CA TYR A 222 -11.89 -12.22 -14.17
C TYR A 222 -11.10 -11.86 -15.43
N ILE A 223 -11.78 -11.71 -16.58
CA ILE A 223 -11.12 -11.35 -17.84
C ILE A 223 -10.52 -9.94 -17.77
N ASN A 224 -11.22 -8.97 -17.18
CA ASN A 224 -10.71 -7.60 -17.08
C ASN A 224 -9.46 -7.51 -16.19
N GLU A 225 -9.45 -8.21 -15.07
CA GLU A 225 -8.28 -8.29 -14.19
C GLU A 225 -7.10 -8.99 -14.88
N ASN A 226 -7.35 -10.12 -15.55
CA ASN A 226 -6.29 -10.85 -16.22
C ASN A 226 -5.78 -10.14 -17.47
N ASN A 227 -6.61 -9.41 -18.22
CA ASN A 227 -6.13 -8.54 -19.30
C ASN A 227 -5.15 -7.47 -18.79
N LYS A 228 -5.42 -6.87 -17.62
CA LYS A 228 -4.48 -5.93 -17.00
C LYS A 228 -3.17 -6.62 -16.63
N LEU A 229 -3.22 -7.85 -16.11
CA LEU A 229 -2.02 -8.64 -15.82
C LEU A 229 -1.23 -8.95 -17.08
N LEU A 230 -1.87 -9.36 -18.18
CA LEU A 230 -1.19 -9.63 -19.45
C LEU A 230 -0.48 -8.38 -19.99
N GLN A 231 -1.11 -7.20 -19.90
CA GLN A 231 -0.48 -5.93 -20.29
C GLN A 231 0.77 -5.59 -19.47
N GLN A 232 0.84 -6.03 -18.21
CA GLN A 232 2.02 -5.77 -17.37
C GLN A 232 3.25 -6.51 -17.88
N LEU A 233 3.08 -7.67 -18.55
CA LEU A 233 4.18 -8.49 -19.05
C LEU A 233 4.94 -7.80 -20.19
N ASP A 234 4.27 -6.96 -20.97
CA ASP A 234 4.83 -6.23 -22.10
C ASP A 234 5.51 -4.91 -21.69
N ARG A 235 5.48 -4.56 -20.40
CA ARG A 235 6.08 -3.33 -19.89
C ARG A 235 7.23 -3.66 -18.96
N SER A 236 8.39 -3.09 -19.22
CA SER A 236 9.52 -3.12 -18.31
C SER A 236 9.90 -1.73 -17.84
N TYR A 237 10.38 -1.62 -16.61
CA TYR A 237 10.90 -0.35 -16.13
C TYR A 237 11.99 -0.51 -15.08
N VAL A 238 12.83 0.52 -14.97
CA VAL A 238 13.85 0.67 -13.93
C VAL A 238 13.74 2.07 -13.34
N LYS A 239 13.58 2.15 -12.02
CA LYS A 239 13.64 3.40 -11.26
C LYS A 239 15.00 3.52 -10.59
N ILE A 240 15.78 4.49 -11.05
CA ILE A 240 17.15 4.73 -10.61
C ILE A 240 17.16 5.89 -9.62
N LEU A 241 17.84 5.75 -8.49
CA LEU A 241 18.13 6.87 -7.60
C LEU A 241 19.27 7.71 -8.22
N SER A 242 18.92 8.79 -8.91
CA SER A 242 19.87 9.56 -9.71
C SER A 242 20.58 10.65 -8.92
N ASP A 243 19.97 11.15 -7.84
CA ASP A 243 20.59 12.07 -6.89
C ASP A 243 19.87 12.02 -5.53
N GLN A 244 20.53 12.49 -4.48
CA GLN A 244 19.96 12.60 -3.15
C GLN A 244 20.55 13.81 -2.41
N ARG A 245 19.74 14.48 -1.58
CA ARG A 245 20.22 15.56 -0.73
C ARG A 245 19.37 15.72 0.52
N ILE A 246 19.98 16.32 1.54
CA ILE A 246 19.31 16.85 2.71
C ILE A 246 19.49 18.37 2.69
N ASP A 247 18.41 19.11 2.79
CA ASP A 247 18.46 20.55 3.03
C ASP A 247 18.20 20.82 4.51
N TYR A 248 19.14 21.52 5.14
CA TYR A 248 19.12 21.83 6.56
C TYR A 248 18.68 23.27 6.78
N TYR A 249 17.81 23.45 7.77
CA TYR A 249 17.25 24.74 8.11
C TYR A 249 17.33 24.98 9.62
N VAL A 250 17.64 26.22 9.98
CA VAL A 250 17.56 26.72 11.35
C VAL A 250 16.51 27.83 11.37
N ILE A 251 15.66 27.80 12.38
CA ILE A 251 14.64 28.82 12.64
C ILE A 251 15.04 29.53 13.92
N VAL A 252 15.18 30.85 13.82
CA VAL A 252 15.57 31.69 14.95
C VAL A 252 14.32 32.38 15.49
N GLY A 253 14.16 32.36 16.81
CA GLY A 253 13.22 33.19 17.53
C GLY A 253 13.93 34.43 18.07
N ARG A 254 13.19 35.53 18.20
CA ARG A 254 13.65 36.74 18.89
C ARG A 254 12.55 37.29 19.77
N ALA A 255 12.91 37.71 20.98
CA ALA A 255 12.08 38.54 21.84
C ALA A 255 12.73 39.91 21.93
N THR A 256 11.93 40.98 21.93
CA THR A 256 12.40 42.36 22.07
C THR A 256 11.54 43.06 23.11
N TRP A 257 12.13 43.93 23.92
CA TRP A 257 11.42 44.71 24.93
C TRP A 257 12.14 46.03 25.19
N CYS A 258 11.53 46.88 26.01
CA CYS A 258 12.21 48.01 26.64
C CYS A 258 12.18 47.86 28.17
N GLU A 259 13.11 48.52 28.85
CA GLU A 259 13.16 48.56 30.31
C GLU A 259 12.68 49.93 30.83
N GLY A 260 11.56 49.96 31.57
CA GLY A 260 10.99 51.17 32.18
C GLY A 260 9.48 51.06 32.49
N ASP A 261 8.96 51.94 33.36
CA ASP A 261 7.57 51.90 33.87
C ASP A 261 6.49 52.12 32.78
N TYR A 262 6.88 52.53 31.57
CA TYR A 262 6.01 52.78 30.41
C TYR A 262 6.16 51.74 29.30
N CYS A 263 6.88 50.64 29.57
CA CYS A 263 7.11 49.57 28.60
C CYS A 263 5.92 48.60 28.58
N ASN A 264 5.30 48.46 27.41
CA ASN A 264 4.27 47.43 27.16
C ASN A 264 4.89 46.03 27.09
N ASP A 265 4.04 45.00 27.01
CA ASP A 265 4.47 43.61 26.80
C ASP A 265 5.48 43.48 25.64
N GLY A 266 6.54 42.70 25.86
CA GLY A 266 7.57 42.45 24.85
C GLY A 266 7.02 41.85 23.55
N ASN A 267 7.76 42.01 22.46
CA ASN A 267 7.39 41.49 21.14
C ASN A 267 8.25 40.29 20.76
N SER A 268 7.61 39.17 20.43
CA SER A 268 8.26 38.00 19.84
C SER A 268 8.16 38.00 18.32
N TYR A 269 9.25 37.69 17.64
CA TYR A 269 9.33 37.50 16.20
C TYR A 269 10.02 36.18 15.86
N ARG A 270 9.43 35.44 14.92
CA ARG A 270 10.00 34.21 14.38
C ARG A 270 10.54 34.49 12.98
N PHE A 271 11.84 34.31 12.78
CA PHE A 271 12.47 34.52 11.48
C PHE A 271 12.05 33.46 10.47
N PRO A 272 12.05 33.78 9.15
CA PRO A 272 11.98 32.77 8.11
C PRO A 272 13.11 31.74 8.26
N LYS A 273 12.89 30.53 7.74
CA LYS A 273 13.88 29.45 7.78
C LYS A 273 15.18 29.85 7.09
N SER A 274 16.30 29.77 7.82
CA SER A 274 17.63 29.99 7.29
C SER A 274 18.22 28.68 6.80
N LYS A 275 18.51 28.59 5.49
CA LYS A 275 19.15 27.40 4.92
C LYS A 275 20.64 27.42 5.27
N VAL A 276 21.12 26.36 5.91
CA VAL A 276 22.50 26.23 6.37
C VAL A 276 23.16 24.96 5.85
N ASP A 277 24.49 24.87 5.95
CA ASP A 277 25.21 23.61 5.72
C ASP A 277 25.01 22.62 6.89
N GLN A 278 25.40 21.36 6.67
CA GLN A 278 25.24 20.28 7.66
C GLN A 278 25.97 20.56 8.97
N ASN A 279 27.19 21.09 8.88
CA ASN A 279 28.04 21.31 10.04
C ASN A 279 27.50 22.45 10.92
N THR A 280 26.93 23.47 10.30
CA THR A 280 26.20 24.54 10.99
C THR A 280 24.90 24.03 11.61
N PHE A 281 24.15 23.17 10.90
CA PHE A 281 22.96 22.53 11.45
C PHE A 281 23.27 21.68 12.68
N GLU A 282 24.27 20.80 12.61
CA GLU A 282 24.71 19.94 13.72
C GLU A 282 25.16 20.76 14.94
N TYR A 283 25.84 21.90 14.70
CA TYR A 283 26.19 22.83 15.76
C TYR A 283 24.95 23.32 16.51
N PHE A 284 23.92 23.79 15.79
CA PHE A 284 22.69 24.30 16.40
C PHE A 284 21.84 23.20 17.06
N GLU A 285 21.82 21.98 16.51
CA GLU A 285 21.19 20.80 17.14
C GLU A 285 21.83 20.43 18.48
N SER A 286 23.16 20.55 18.57
CA SER A 286 23.92 20.22 19.78
C SER A 286 23.99 21.36 20.80
N LEU A 287 23.35 22.50 20.50
CA LEU A 287 23.57 23.74 21.25
C LEU A 287 22.93 23.70 22.64
N THR A 288 23.76 23.90 23.66
CA THR A 288 23.32 23.87 25.06
C THR A 288 22.91 25.25 25.58
N VAL A 289 23.44 26.34 25.02
CA VAL A 289 23.06 27.71 25.37
C VAL A 289 21.61 28.00 24.95
N SER A 290 20.88 28.77 25.78
CA SER A 290 19.51 29.21 25.48
C SER A 290 19.49 30.44 24.57
N THR A 291 20.48 31.32 24.72
CA THR A 291 20.55 32.61 24.01
C THR A 291 21.75 32.60 23.07
N ILE A 292 21.50 32.73 21.77
CA ILE A 292 22.54 32.67 20.73
C ILE A 292 23.09 34.06 20.38
N ALA A 293 22.32 35.10 20.65
CA ALA A 293 22.71 36.49 20.62
C ALA A 293 21.76 37.30 21.51
N ASP A 294 22.25 38.40 22.04
CA ASP A 294 21.45 39.33 22.81
C ASP A 294 21.87 40.77 22.52
N LYS A 295 20.97 41.69 22.80
CA LYS A 295 21.23 43.11 22.73
C LYS A 295 20.65 43.75 23.98
N GLY A 296 21.48 44.48 24.71
CA GLY A 296 21.00 45.46 25.69
C GLY A 296 21.25 46.90 25.21
N TRP A 297 21.49 47.78 26.18
CA TRP A 297 22.07 49.12 26.07
C TRP A 297 23.24 49.29 25.06
N GLY A 298 24.01 48.24 24.77
CA GLY A 298 25.13 48.26 23.82
C GLY A 298 24.83 47.79 22.38
N SER A 299 25.88 47.40 21.65
CA SER A 299 25.75 46.69 20.37
C SER A 299 25.20 45.27 20.57
N LEU A 300 24.73 44.64 19.49
CA LEU A 300 24.36 43.23 19.50
C LEU A 300 25.59 42.38 19.89
N SER A 301 25.45 41.56 20.92
CA SER A 301 26.42 40.55 21.34
C SER A 301 26.02 39.20 20.76
N VAL A 302 26.98 38.53 20.10
CA VAL A 302 26.78 37.18 19.55
C VAL A 302 27.46 36.17 20.48
N ASN A 303 26.67 35.25 21.03
CA ASN A 303 27.11 34.29 22.06
C ASN A 303 27.52 32.93 21.47
N ILE A 304 27.64 32.86 20.15
CA ILE A 304 28.05 31.70 19.38
C ILE A 304 29.22 32.11 18.47
N PRO A 305 29.99 31.15 17.89
CA PRO A 305 31.02 31.50 16.92
C PRO A 305 30.43 32.35 15.78
N GLN A 306 31.10 33.46 15.44
CA GLN A 306 30.60 34.45 14.48
C GLN A 306 30.21 33.81 13.14
N ALA A 307 31.00 32.85 12.64
CA ALA A 307 30.71 32.14 11.40
C ALA A 307 29.35 31.39 11.42
N ARG A 308 28.90 30.92 12.60
CA ARG A 308 27.58 30.26 12.75
C ARG A 308 26.44 31.28 12.73
N TRP A 309 26.66 32.45 13.32
CA TRP A 309 25.71 33.55 13.27
C TRP A 309 25.56 34.08 11.85
N ASP A 310 26.67 34.32 11.16
CA ASP A 310 26.68 34.79 9.78
C ASP A 310 25.97 33.80 8.84
N ALA A 311 26.12 32.49 9.08
CA ALA A 311 25.44 31.44 8.32
C ALA A 311 23.91 31.47 8.45
N LEU A 312 23.35 32.06 9.52
CA LEU A 312 21.90 32.25 9.64
C LEU A 312 21.38 33.29 8.65
N ASN A 313 22.22 34.21 8.17
CA ASN A 313 21.87 35.26 7.21
C ASN A 313 20.56 35.99 7.56
N ILE A 314 20.37 36.30 8.84
CA ILE A 314 19.19 37.02 9.34
C ILE A 314 19.54 38.51 9.51
N SER A 315 18.60 39.39 9.17
CA SER A 315 18.69 40.81 9.50
C SER A 315 18.19 41.02 10.93
N PRO A 316 19.05 41.26 11.94
CA PRO A 316 18.64 41.16 13.35
C PRO A 316 17.55 42.15 13.73
N ARG A 317 17.52 43.32 13.06
CA ARG A 317 16.53 44.40 13.22
C ARG A 317 15.27 44.27 12.35
N LEU A 318 15.09 43.16 11.63
CA LEU A 318 13.89 42.95 10.83
C LEU A 318 12.64 43.01 11.72
N ARG A 319 11.68 43.89 11.38
CA ARG A 319 10.46 44.12 12.17
C ARG A 319 10.74 44.36 13.66
N TRP A 320 11.81 45.09 13.97
CA TRP A 320 12.15 45.47 15.33
C TRP A 320 11.36 46.73 15.72
N PRO A 321 10.55 46.72 16.80
CA PRO A 321 9.80 47.90 17.25
C PRO A 321 10.72 49.05 17.62
N SER A 322 10.44 50.26 17.12
CA SER A 322 11.34 51.43 17.30
C SER A 322 11.58 51.83 18.75
N ASN A 323 10.69 51.45 19.65
CA ASN A 323 10.74 51.74 21.08
C ASN A 323 11.37 50.62 21.92
N HIS A 324 11.87 49.53 21.32
CA HIS A 324 12.52 48.44 22.03
C HIS A 324 14.05 48.54 21.89
N ASP A 325 14.77 48.53 23.01
CA ASP A 325 16.23 48.63 23.08
C ASP A 325 16.91 47.32 23.49
N TYR A 326 16.14 46.35 24.00
CA TYR A 326 16.60 45.02 24.39
C TYR A 326 16.11 43.93 23.44
N ALA A 327 16.91 42.87 23.29
CA ALA A 327 16.48 41.63 22.65
C ALA A 327 17.28 40.41 23.06
N GLU A 328 16.64 39.26 22.94
CA GLU A 328 17.25 37.94 22.98
C GLU A 328 16.90 37.16 21.72
N PHE A 329 17.87 36.41 21.21
CA PHE A 329 17.72 35.49 20.10
C PHE A 329 17.98 34.07 20.58
N TRP A 330 17.17 33.12 20.11
CA TRP A 330 17.33 31.69 20.42
C TRP A 330 17.08 30.84 19.16
N VAL A 331 17.54 29.59 19.20
CA VAL A 331 17.14 28.59 18.20
C VAL A 331 15.74 28.12 18.55
N ASP A 332 14.77 28.52 17.73
CA ASP A 332 13.37 28.13 17.90
C ASP A 332 13.15 26.68 17.44
N ASN A 333 13.69 26.33 16.26
CA ASN A 333 13.62 24.97 15.73
C ASN A 333 14.70 24.71 14.67
N THR A 334 14.99 23.45 14.45
CA THR A 334 15.88 22.92 13.40
C THR A 334 15.06 21.95 12.55
N VAL A 335 15.18 22.04 11.23
CA VAL A 335 14.41 21.20 10.30
C VAL A 335 15.31 20.67 9.21
N ALA A 336 15.31 19.36 9.02
CA ALA A 336 15.93 18.70 7.87
C ALA A 336 14.83 18.25 6.88
N HIS A 337 15.04 18.53 5.59
CA HIS A 337 14.20 18.03 4.52
C HIS A 337 15.01 17.13 3.59
N THR A 338 14.54 15.90 3.43
CA THR A 338 15.16 14.86 2.60
C THR A 338 14.56 14.82 1.21
N PHE A 339 15.41 14.77 0.20
CA PHE A 339 14.99 14.75 -1.20
C PHE A 339 15.72 13.69 -2.01
N HIS A 340 15.00 13.05 -2.91
CA HIS A 340 15.55 12.20 -3.97
C HIS A 340 15.26 12.79 -5.34
N LYS A 341 16.16 12.53 -6.28
CA LYS A 341 15.91 12.67 -7.71
C LYS A 341 15.92 11.27 -8.33
N TYR A 342 15.00 11.02 -9.25
CA TYR A 342 14.89 9.73 -9.91
C TYR A 342 15.07 9.86 -11.42
N THR A 343 15.64 8.83 -12.03
CA THR A 343 15.54 8.60 -13.47
C THR A 343 14.76 7.32 -13.69
N ILE A 344 13.74 7.38 -14.53
CA ILE A 344 12.90 6.22 -14.88
C ILE A 344 13.23 5.84 -16.31
N ILE A 345 13.63 4.60 -16.50
CA ILE A 345 13.66 3.94 -17.81
C ILE A 345 12.37 3.14 -17.88
N ASP A 346 11.46 3.49 -18.78
CA ASP A 346 10.18 2.79 -19.01
C ASP A 346 10.17 2.33 -20.47
N ASN A 347 10.35 1.03 -20.67
CA ASN A 347 10.76 0.43 -21.93
C ASN A 347 11.96 1.16 -22.53
N GLU A 348 11.77 1.86 -23.66
CA GLU A 348 12.82 2.57 -24.41
C GLU A 348 12.91 4.06 -24.02
N THR A 349 12.03 4.54 -23.15
CA THR A 349 11.94 5.96 -22.79
C THR A 349 12.67 6.24 -21.48
N VAL A 350 13.56 7.23 -21.49
CA VAL A 350 14.27 7.71 -20.30
C VAL A 350 13.68 9.05 -19.85
N THR A 351 13.14 9.09 -18.63
CA THR A 351 12.59 10.31 -18.03
C THR A 351 13.37 10.66 -16.77
N GLU A 352 14.02 11.83 -16.74
CA GLU A 352 14.53 12.40 -15.51
C GLU A 352 13.41 13.15 -14.77
N GLN A 353 13.24 12.86 -13.50
CA GLN A 353 12.25 13.53 -12.66
C GLN A 353 12.90 14.66 -11.87
N ASP A 354 12.09 15.66 -11.52
CA ASP A 354 12.51 16.70 -10.58
C ASP A 354 12.69 16.15 -9.15
N TRP A 355 13.26 17.00 -8.29
CA TRP A 355 13.44 16.70 -6.88
C TRP A 355 12.11 16.42 -6.19
N LYS A 356 12.02 15.26 -5.56
CA LYS A 356 10.85 14.85 -4.76
C LYS A 356 11.24 14.85 -3.29
N ASN A 357 10.45 15.55 -2.48
CA ASN A 357 10.52 15.43 -1.03
C ASN A 357 10.10 14.00 -0.65
N VAL A 358 10.90 13.33 0.17
CA VAL A 358 10.67 11.96 0.64
C VAL A 358 10.70 11.92 2.16
N SER A 359 10.07 10.92 2.77
CA SER A 359 10.19 10.72 4.22
C SER A 359 11.64 10.42 4.60
N ASN A 360 12.00 10.75 5.85
CA ASN A 360 13.31 10.41 6.41
C ASN A 360 13.58 8.90 6.29
N ASP A 361 12.59 8.06 6.62
CA ASP A 361 12.73 6.59 6.54
C ASP A 361 13.07 6.12 5.13
N LEU A 362 12.41 6.67 4.11
CA LEU A 362 12.69 6.32 2.72
C LEU A 362 14.07 6.81 2.28
N PHE A 363 14.48 8.00 2.75
CA PHE A 363 15.81 8.54 2.47
C PHE A 363 16.90 7.64 3.06
N TRP A 364 16.83 7.37 4.37
CA TRP A 364 17.82 6.55 5.06
C TRP A 364 17.85 5.12 4.57
N LYS A 365 16.71 4.55 4.19
CA LYS A 365 16.64 3.23 3.53
C LYS A 365 17.46 3.18 2.24
N ASN A 366 17.46 4.26 1.45
CA ASN A 366 18.14 4.31 0.15
C ASN A 366 19.43 5.15 0.17
N GLN A 367 19.94 5.51 1.34
CA GLN A 367 21.10 6.39 1.45
C GLN A 367 22.32 5.79 0.74
N ALA A 368 22.46 4.47 0.78
CA ALA A 368 23.54 3.73 0.13
C ALA A 368 23.31 3.50 -1.38
N ASP A 369 22.16 3.89 -1.94
CA ASP A 369 21.69 3.41 -3.24
C ASP A 369 21.87 4.43 -4.37
N LEU A 370 22.69 5.47 -4.19
CA LEU A 370 22.95 6.44 -5.26
C LEU A 370 23.51 5.73 -6.49
N GLY A 371 22.89 5.98 -7.64
CA GLY A 371 23.24 5.35 -8.92
C GLY A 371 22.73 3.92 -9.10
N MET A 372 21.95 3.40 -8.15
CA MET A 372 21.36 2.06 -8.21
C MET A 372 19.93 2.10 -8.73
N ALA A 373 19.48 0.98 -9.29
CA ALA A 373 18.06 0.72 -9.49
C ALA A 373 17.44 0.36 -8.13
N ILE A 374 16.48 1.17 -7.67
CA ILE A 374 15.72 0.92 -6.43
C ILE A 374 14.36 0.26 -6.70
N ALA A 375 13.98 0.17 -7.97
CA ALA A 375 12.90 -0.69 -8.42
C ALA A 375 13.19 -1.15 -9.85
N SER A 376 13.02 -2.44 -10.13
CA SER A 376 13.23 -3.03 -11.44
C SER A 376 12.11 -4.03 -11.75
N LYS A 377 11.49 -3.88 -12.92
CA LYS A 377 10.53 -4.84 -13.47
C LYS A 377 10.95 -5.24 -14.88
N PRO A 378 11.52 -6.44 -15.08
CA PRO A 378 11.81 -6.96 -16.41
C PRO A 378 10.52 -7.31 -17.19
N LEU A 379 10.64 -7.48 -18.50
CA LEU A 379 9.60 -8.04 -19.36
C LEU A 379 9.25 -9.46 -18.88
N GLY A 380 7.98 -9.82 -18.99
CA GLY A 380 7.49 -11.12 -18.52
C GLY A 380 7.27 -11.21 -17.01
N PHE A 381 7.24 -10.08 -16.29
CA PHE A 381 6.94 -10.00 -14.84
C PHE A 381 5.70 -9.15 -14.57
N TYR A 382 4.91 -9.57 -13.59
CA TYR A 382 3.80 -8.78 -13.06
C TYR A 382 4.28 -7.67 -12.12
N GLU A 383 3.42 -6.68 -11.84
CA GLU A 383 3.74 -5.62 -10.87
C GLU A 383 3.96 -6.17 -9.44
N SER A 384 3.33 -7.29 -9.10
CA SER A 384 3.56 -7.98 -7.83
C SER A 384 4.95 -8.60 -7.70
N GLU A 385 5.69 -8.70 -8.81
CA GLU A 385 7.00 -9.34 -8.89
C GLU A 385 8.14 -8.33 -9.10
N VAL A 386 7.83 -7.03 -8.94
CA VAL A 386 8.82 -5.95 -9.03
C VAL A 386 9.90 -6.16 -7.97
N MET A 387 11.15 -6.10 -8.41
CA MET A 387 12.29 -6.13 -7.51
C MET A 387 12.46 -4.75 -6.90
N THR A 388 12.40 -4.65 -5.57
CA THR A 388 12.51 -3.38 -4.82
C THR A 388 13.77 -3.28 -3.95
N SER A 389 14.59 -4.34 -3.97
CA SER A 389 15.95 -4.33 -3.42
C SER A 389 16.87 -3.61 -4.38
N ALA A 390 17.74 -2.74 -3.86
CA ALA A 390 18.62 -1.96 -4.71
C ALA A 390 19.65 -2.84 -5.43
N GLU A 391 19.83 -2.61 -6.73
CA GLU A 391 20.71 -3.42 -7.57
C GLU A 391 21.39 -2.55 -8.65
N PRO A 392 22.48 -3.03 -9.27
CA PRO A 392 23.13 -2.31 -10.35
C PRO A 392 22.16 -2.16 -11.53
N VAL A 393 22.12 -0.96 -12.11
CA VAL A 393 21.15 -0.61 -13.16
C VAL A 393 21.25 -1.61 -14.33
N GLY A 394 20.11 -2.20 -14.70
CA GLY A 394 19.99 -3.14 -15.82
C GLY A 394 20.41 -4.58 -15.50
N MET A 395 21.00 -4.86 -14.34
CA MET A 395 21.55 -6.19 -14.01
C MET A 395 20.46 -7.29 -14.02
N SER A 396 19.26 -6.98 -13.53
CA SER A 396 18.13 -7.92 -13.52
C SER A 396 17.54 -8.25 -14.89
N MET A 397 17.90 -7.48 -15.93
CA MET A 397 17.46 -7.68 -17.31
C MET A 397 18.42 -8.56 -18.12
N ILE A 398 19.53 -8.98 -17.52
CA ILE A 398 20.54 -9.82 -18.16
C ILE A 398 20.06 -11.27 -18.19
N ALA A 399 20.15 -11.92 -19.36
CA ALA A 399 19.82 -13.33 -19.50
C ALA A 399 20.76 -14.20 -18.66
N LYS A 400 20.21 -15.28 -18.07
CA LYS A 400 21.05 -16.32 -17.49
C LYS A 400 21.95 -16.91 -18.59
N PRO A 401 23.28 -16.89 -18.43
CA PRO A 401 24.20 -17.41 -19.42
C PRO A 401 24.08 -18.93 -19.54
N THR A 402 24.19 -19.43 -20.76
CA THR A 402 24.42 -20.84 -21.07
C THR A 402 25.90 -21.03 -21.42
N THR A 403 26.58 -21.99 -20.82
CA THR A 403 27.98 -22.26 -21.15
C THR A 403 28.07 -23.27 -22.28
N VAL A 404 28.71 -22.89 -23.38
CA VAL A 404 29.03 -23.78 -24.52
C VAL A 404 30.54 -23.71 -24.71
N ASP A 405 31.22 -24.86 -24.64
CA ASP A 405 32.68 -24.96 -24.80
C ASP A 405 33.50 -24.01 -23.89
N GLY A 406 33.05 -23.80 -22.65
CA GLY A 406 33.70 -22.90 -21.68
C GLY A 406 33.38 -21.41 -21.88
N VAL A 407 32.52 -21.08 -22.85
CA VAL A 407 32.15 -19.71 -23.22
C VAL A 407 30.72 -19.42 -22.79
N SER A 408 30.51 -18.29 -22.10
CA SER A 408 29.15 -17.84 -21.75
C SER A 408 28.45 -17.27 -22.97
N THR A 409 27.32 -17.88 -23.34
CA THR A 409 26.43 -17.51 -24.45
C THR A 409 25.00 -17.34 -23.93
N GLY A 410 24.06 -17.02 -24.81
CA GLY A 410 22.64 -16.84 -24.48
C GLY A 410 22.16 -15.41 -24.67
N SER A 411 20.86 -15.26 -24.92
CA SER A 411 20.20 -13.99 -25.20
C SER A 411 18.81 -13.94 -24.58
N ASN A 412 18.26 -12.74 -24.51
CA ASN A 412 16.86 -12.48 -24.20
C ASN A 412 16.40 -11.23 -24.96
N GLN A 413 15.22 -10.70 -24.62
CA GLN A 413 14.63 -9.54 -25.25
C GLN A 413 15.50 -8.28 -25.15
N TYR A 414 16.41 -8.21 -24.16
CA TYR A 414 17.23 -7.05 -23.88
C TYR A 414 18.60 -7.07 -24.55
N GLY A 415 19.13 -8.25 -24.87
CA GLY A 415 20.52 -8.37 -25.33
C GLY A 415 21.04 -9.79 -25.38
N GLU A 416 22.36 -9.91 -25.48
CA GLU A 416 23.06 -11.18 -25.59
C GLU A 416 24.45 -11.17 -24.93
N TRP A 417 24.91 -12.34 -24.53
CA TRP A 417 26.29 -12.56 -24.10
C TRP A 417 27.22 -12.59 -25.33
N ARG A 418 28.24 -11.72 -25.32
CA ARG A 418 29.29 -11.64 -26.35
C ARG A 418 30.67 -11.90 -25.77
N GLN A 419 31.60 -12.26 -26.64
CA GLN A 419 33.01 -12.44 -26.29
C GLN A 419 33.87 -11.29 -26.80
N SER A 420 34.87 -10.92 -26.00
CA SER A 420 36.00 -10.11 -26.45
C SER A 420 37.22 -10.43 -25.60
N ASN A 421 38.36 -10.70 -26.24
CA ASN A 421 39.65 -10.95 -25.59
C ASN A 421 39.57 -12.02 -24.46
N GLY A 422 38.91 -13.15 -24.74
CA GLY A 422 38.77 -14.27 -23.79
C GLY A 422 37.80 -14.03 -22.63
N ASN A 423 37.11 -12.88 -22.58
CA ASN A 423 36.13 -12.56 -21.55
C ASN A 423 34.72 -12.40 -22.11
N SER A 424 33.74 -12.91 -21.36
CA SER A 424 32.32 -12.81 -21.69
C SER A 424 31.70 -11.57 -21.05
N PHE A 425 30.93 -10.80 -21.81
CA PHE A 425 30.21 -9.63 -21.33
C PHE A 425 28.81 -9.54 -21.92
N TRP A 426 27.90 -8.89 -21.20
CA TRP A 426 26.55 -8.64 -21.67
C TRP A 426 26.49 -7.44 -22.62
N HIS A 427 25.82 -7.59 -23.75
CA HIS A 427 25.58 -6.55 -24.73
C HIS A 427 24.07 -6.30 -24.87
N TYR A 428 23.61 -5.11 -24.45
CA TYR A 428 22.24 -4.68 -24.69
C TYR A 428 22.01 -4.39 -26.18
N TYR A 429 20.86 -4.83 -26.71
CA TYR A 429 20.42 -4.47 -28.06
C TYR A 429 20.20 -2.96 -28.19
N GLY A 430 20.21 -2.45 -29.43
CA GLY A 430 20.23 -1.01 -29.71
C GLY A 430 19.15 -0.21 -28.97
N MET A 431 17.91 -0.72 -28.96
CA MET A 431 16.77 -0.12 -28.25
C MET A 431 16.94 -0.06 -26.72
N TYR A 432 17.81 -0.90 -26.15
CA TYR A 432 18.15 -0.94 -24.72
C TYR A 432 19.54 -0.42 -24.40
N SER A 433 20.25 0.14 -25.38
CA SER A 433 21.61 0.64 -25.19
C SER A 433 21.70 1.80 -24.19
N MET A 434 20.58 2.46 -23.84
CA MET A 434 20.53 3.51 -22.82
C MET A 434 20.97 3.02 -21.44
N PHE A 435 20.87 1.73 -21.12
CA PHE A 435 21.37 1.20 -19.84
C PHE A 435 22.87 1.48 -19.65
N ASN A 436 23.64 1.47 -20.74
CA ASN A 436 25.08 1.75 -20.70
C ASN A 436 25.39 3.14 -20.12
N ALA A 437 24.48 4.12 -20.28
CA ALA A 437 24.67 5.48 -19.75
C ALA A 437 24.58 5.57 -18.22
N PHE A 438 24.02 4.55 -17.57
CA PHE A 438 23.87 4.46 -16.11
C PHE A 438 24.83 3.44 -15.49
N MET A 439 25.49 2.64 -16.33
CA MET A 439 26.41 1.60 -15.87
C MET A 439 27.79 2.18 -15.52
N PRO A 440 28.44 1.68 -14.45
CA PRO A 440 29.76 2.15 -14.03
C PRO A 440 30.92 1.72 -14.93
N SER A 441 30.80 0.52 -15.50
CA SER A 441 31.58 0.03 -16.64
C SER A 441 30.58 -0.14 -17.77
N ASN A 442 30.88 0.31 -18.99
CA ASN A 442 29.97 0.27 -20.14
C ASN A 442 29.39 -1.13 -20.47
N ARG A 443 29.82 -2.18 -19.76
CA ARG A 443 29.43 -3.59 -19.91
C ARG A 443 29.50 -4.30 -18.55
N TYR A 444 28.63 -5.29 -18.33
CA TYR A 444 28.74 -6.24 -17.22
C TYR A 444 29.43 -7.51 -17.70
N SER A 445 30.43 -7.96 -16.95
CA SER A 445 31.10 -9.25 -17.19
C SER A 445 30.29 -10.42 -16.62
N HIS A 446 30.59 -11.63 -17.10
CA HIS A 446 30.00 -12.85 -16.54
C HIS A 446 30.23 -12.97 -15.02
N ASN A 447 31.42 -12.63 -14.53
CA ASN A 447 31.73 -12.70 -13.10
C ASN A 447 30.89 -11.75 -12.25
N GLN A 448 30.61 -10.54 -12.76
CA GLN A 448 29.75 -9.56 -12.07
C GLN A 448 28.29 -10.05 -12.02
N TRP A 449 27.78 -10.57 -13.14
CA TRP A 449 26.44 -11.15 -13.18
C TRP A 449 26.33 -12.39 -12.29
N ASN A 450 27.33 -13.26 -12.29
CA ASN A 450 27.34 -14.47 -11.46
C ASN A 450 27.36 -14.12 -9.96
N GLY A 451 28.12 -13.08 -9.57
CA GLY A 451 28.09 -12.55 -8.21
C GLY A 451 26.70 -12.05 -7.81
N TYR A 452 26.04 -11.28 -8.69
CA TYR A 452 24.67 -10.81 -8.47
C TYR A 452 23.69 -11.97 -8.34
N ASN A 453 23.74 -12.93 -9.28
CA ASN A 453 22.85 -14.08 -9.28
C ASN A 453 23.03 -14.97 -8.04
N SER A 454 24.27 -15.12 -7.55
CA SER A 454 24.60 -15.91 -6.36
C SER A 454 24.20 -15.24 -5.05
N ALA A 455 24.19 -13.90 -5.00
CA ALA A 455 23.78 -13.15 -3.81
C ALA A 455 22.27 -13.22 -3.53
N GLY A 456 21.48 -13.66 -4.51
CA GLY A 456 20.02 -13.65 -4.43
C GLY A 456 19.44 -12.24 -4.60
N ARG A 457 18.11 -12.15 -4.70
CA ARG A 457 17.38 -10.89 -4.97
C ARG A 457 16.64 -10.32 -3.75
N SER A 458 16.83 -10.92 -2.58
CA SER A 458 16.12 -10.55 -1.33
C SER A 458 16.75 -9.38 -0.57
N ALA A 459 17.97 -8.97 -0.91
CA ALA A 459 18.69 -7.87 -0.28
C ALA A 459 19.38 -6.99 -1.34
N PRO A 460 19.72 -5.74 -1.01
CA PRO A 460 20.52 -4.88 -1.88
C PRO A 460 21.85 -5.53 -2.29
N TYR A 461 22.22 -5.42 -3.56
CA TYR A 461 23.48 -5.94 -4.09
C TYR A 461 24.38 -4.82 -4.60
N TYR A 462 25.45 -4.52 -3.85
CA TYR A 462 26.41 -3.46 -4.19
C TYR A 462 27.62 -3.96 -4.99
N GLY A 463 27.58 -5.19 -5.51
CA GLY A 463 28.72 -5.82 -6.16
C GLY A 463 29.55 -6.66 -5.18
N ARG A 464 30.40 -7.55 -5.72
CA ARG A 464 31.19 -8.49 -4.90
C ARG A 464 32.22 -7.77 -4.02
N ASN A 465 32.67 -6.61 -4.45
CA ASN A 465 33.64 -5.76 -3.79
C ASN A 465 32.99 -4.44 -3.30
N ASN A 466 31.66 -4.38 -3.20
CA ASN A 466 30.89 -3.16 -2.91
C ASN A 466 31.23 -2.01 -3.86
N GLU A 467 31.43 -2.33 -5.13
CA GLU A 467 31.86 -1.37 -6.16
C GLU A 467 30.73 -0.44 -6.66
N TYR A 468 29.47 -0.69 -6.27
CA TYR A 468 28.28 0.05 -6.67
C TYR A 468 27.61 0.78 -5.48
N GLY A 469 26.68 1.71 -5.76
CA GLY A 469 25.99 2.51 -4.75
C GLY A 469 26.81 3.72 -4.26
N THR A 470 26.27 4.46 -3.30
CA THR A 470 26.84 5.71 -2.76
C THR A 470 28.28 5.55 -2.26
N TYR A 471 28.63 4.36 -1.77
CA TYR A 471 29.96 4.07 -1.24
C TYR A 471 30.84 3.27 -2.20
N GLY A 472 30.36 2.99 -3.41
CA GLY A 472 31.05 2.24 -4.44
C GLY A 472 31.90 3.13 -5.35
N SER A 473 33.15 2.74 -5.59
CA SER A 473 34.09 3.48 -6.43
C SER A 473 33.61 3.60 -7.88
N SER A 474 32.89 2.61 -8.39
CA SER A 474 32.41 2.60 -9.76
C SER A 474 31.26 3.58 -9.96
N THR A 475 30.41 3.85 -8.95
CA THR A 475 29.35 4.86 -9.05
C THR A 475 29.88 6.22 -9.53
N TYR A 476 31.06 6.62 -9.05
CA TYR A 476 31.67 7.91 -9.40
C TYR A 476 32.60 7.87 -10.61
N SER A 477 32.73 6.73 -11.31
CA SER A 477 33.35 6.69 -12.65
C SER A 477 32.47 7.40 -13.68
N ASN A 478 31.15 7.37 -13.47
CA ASN A 478 30.17 8.02 -14.32
C ASN A 478 30.04 9.52 -13.96
N SER A 479 30.17 10.38 -14.98
CA SER A 479 30.15 11.84 -14.82
C SER A 479 28.83 12.37 -14.24
N LYS A 480 27.72 11.66 -14.44
CA LYS A 480 26.40 12.02 -13.89
C LYS A 480 26.43 12.05 -12.36
N TYR A 481 27.01 11.02 -11.73
CA TYR A 481 27.06 10.93 -10.28
C TYR A 481 28.21 11.71 -9.67
N LYS A 482 29.35 11.84 -10.38
CA LYS A 482 30.47 12.70 -9.96
C LYS A 482 30.05 14.15 -9.74
N ASN A 483 29.12 14.65 -10.55
CA ASN A 483 28.63 16.02 -10.50
C ASN A 483 27.26 16.17 -9.78
N SER A 484 26.80 15.12 -9.08
CA SER A 484 25.53 15.15 -8.34
C SER A 484 25.54 16.14 -7.17
N SER A 485 24.36 16.53 -6.70
CA SER A 485 24.20 17.31 -5.46
C SER A 485 24.82 16.59 -4.27
N TYR A 486 24.66 15.28 -4.18
CA TYR A 486 25.33 14.48 -3.14
C TYR A 486 26.85 14.65 -3.20
N SER A 487 27.47 14.46 -4.37
CA SER A 487 28.93 14.51 -4.53
C SER A 487 29.50 15.89 -4.22
N ARG A 488 28.84 16.97 -4.66
CA ARG A 488 29.28 18.34 -4.40
C ARG A 488 29.25 18.69 -2.93
N ARG A 489 28.29 18.15 -2.17
CA ARG A 489 28.16 18.39 -0.72
C ARG A 489 29.07 17.47 0.12
N ASN A 490 29.49 16.34 -0.43
CA ASN A 490 30.29 15.33 0.27
C ASN A 490 31.65 15.06 -0.43
N PRO A 491 32.47 16.08 -0.73
CA PRO A 491 33.68 15.91 -1.53
C PRO A 491 34.70 14.95 -0.88
N ASN A 492 34.78 14.94 0.45
CA ASN A 492 35.68 14.06 1.20
C ASN A 492 35.26 12.59 1.12
N VAL A 493 33.96 12.31 1.18
CA VAL A 493 33.40 10.96 1.03
C VAL A 493 33.72 10.43 -0.37
N VAL A 494 33.42 11.22 -1.40
CA VAL A 494 33.70 10.84 -2.79
C VAL A 494 35.19 10.63 -3.04
N LYS A 495 36.06 11.48 -2.45
CA LYS A 495 37.52 11.31 -2.54
C LYS A 495 38.00 10.01 -1.87
N GLY A 496 37.47 9.68 -0.69
CA GLY A 496 37.76 8.43 0.02
C GLY A 496 37.32 7.19 -0.77
N VAL A 497 36.08 7.19 -1.26
CA VAL A 497 35.51 6.11 -2.09
C VAL A 497 36.33 5.86 -3.36
N ARG A 498 36.80 6.92 -4.04
CA ARG A 498 37.61 6.79 -5.27
C ARG A 498 39.05 6.34 -5.02
N SER A 499 39.59 6.55 -3.82
CA SER A 499 40.98 6.18 -3.46
C SER A 499 41.08 4.82 -2.76
N GLY A 500 39.96 4.12 -2.56
CA GLY A 500 39.93 2.82 -1.85
C GLY A 500 40.05 2.95 -0.33
N ASN A 501 40.21 4.16 0.20
CA ASN A 501 40.27 4.44 1.64
C ASN A 501 38.86 4.71 2.16
N ILE A 502 38.10 3.66 2.47
CA ILE A 502 36.75 3.81 3.04
C ILE A 502 36.87 4.00 4.55
N SER A 503 37.01 5.25 5.00
CA SER A 503 36.54 5.59 6.35
C SER A 503 35.02 5.55 6.30
N ARG A 504 34.38 4.54 6.92
CA ARG A 504 32.93 4.56 7.15
C ARG A 504 32.61 5.90 7.81
N VAL A 505 31.83 6.74 7.14
CA VAL A 505 31.36 7.99 7.73
C VAL A 505 30.62 7.60 9.01
N SER A 506 31.09 8.14 10.14
CA SER A 506 30.41 8.03 11.43
C SER A 506 28.93 8.32 11.24
N ASN A 507 28.05 7.43 11.73
CA ASN A 507 26.61 7.65 11.81
C ASN A 507 26.31 8.78 12.82
N SER A 508 26.70 10.02 12.53
CA SER A 508 26.31 11.22 13.29
C SER A 508 25.03 11.85 12.73
N VAL A 509 24.08 11.01 12.32
CA VAL A 509 22.67 11.39 12.12
C VAL A 509 21.78 10.29 12.67
N ARG A 510 22.01 9.84 13.91
CA ARG A 510 21.03 9.02 14.64
C ARG A 510 19.97 9.96 15.21
N GLY A 511 18.76 9.86 14.67
CA GLY A 511 17.55 10.17 15.46
C GLY A 511 16.95 11.56 15.33
N ALA A 512 17.16 12.29 14.23
CA ALA A 512 16.36 13.49 13.93
C ALA A 512 14.90 13.10 13.53
N GLY A 513 14.18 12.50 14.46
CA GLY A 513 12.76 12.83 14.62
C GLY A 513 12.67 14.30 15.03
N PRO A 514 11.52 14.97 14.83
CA PRO A 514 11.36 16.37 15.19
C PRO A 514 11.50 16.49 16.72
N SER A 515 12.71 16.78 17.17
CA SER A 515 13.00 17.15 18.54
C SER A 515 12.54 18.61 18.64
N GLY A 516 11.26 18.77 18.94
CA GLY A 516 10.69 20.04 19.38
C GLY A 516 11.31 20.41 20.72
N ARG A 517 12.53 20.95 20.68
CA ARG A 517 13.16 21.62 21.82
C ARG A 517 13.19 23.11 21.51
N GLY A 518 12.00 23.71 21.46
CA GLY A 518 11.89 25.16 21.59
C GLY A 518 12.35 25.53 23.00
N LYS A 519 13.56 26.06 23.12
CA LYS A 519 13.95 26.80 24.33
C LYS A 519 13.33 28.17 24.15
N GLY A 520 12.21 28.41 24.84
CA GLY A 520 11.62 29.75 24.89
C GLY A 520 12.62 30.79 25.42
N PRO A 521 12.27 32.09 25.33
CA PRO A 521 13.10 33.19 25.82
C PRO A 521 13.61 32.91 27.24
N SER A 522 14.85 33.33 27.53
CA SER A 522 15.39 33.20 28.88
C SER A 522 14.51 34.08 29.78
N GLY A 523 14.03 33.53 30.91
CA GLY A 523 13.13 34.22 31.83
C GLY A 523 13.85 35.35 32.60
N GLY A 524 14.38 36.33 31.88
CA GLY A 524 15.18 37.44 32.36
C GLY A 524 14.70 38.77 31.78
N GLY A 525 13.39 39.02 31.84
CA GLY A 525 12.80 40.35 31.66
C GLY A 525 11.69 40.49 32.69
N LYS A 526 11.79 41.49 33.57
CA LYS A 526 10.71 41.85 34.49
C LYS A 526 9.60 42.57 33.75
#